data_AF-B9NXD2-F1
#
_entry.id   AF-B9NXD2-F1
#
_cell.length_a   1.000
_cell.length_b   1.000
_cell.length_c   1.000
_cell.angle_alpha   90.00
_cell.angle_beta   90.00
_cell.angle_gamma   90.00
#
_symmetry.space_group_name_H-M   'P 1'
#
loop_
_entity.id
_entity.type
_entity.pdbx_description
1 polymer ?
#
loop_
_entity_poly.entity_id
_entity_poly.type
_entity_poly.pdbx_seq_one_letter_code
_entity_poly.pdbx_strand_id
1 'polypeptide(L)'
;MKRIIYTTPGTRVTWSNVREWCFVAFNLDRRRSSEKRNRDLTTHSGCMPLSMIYAETDLEAIETAMYLLKYGPSYLCRPTRGNRAAHPSTPIIVALRNRAAVLKREADTVPKGDNWLKANVKNRS
;
A
#
# COMPACT_ATOMS: atom_id res chain seq x y z
N MET A 1 -6.89 18.31 -10.36
CA MET A 1 -7.47 16.97 -10.20
C MET A 1 -8.39 16.95 -9.00
N LYS A 2 -9.60 16.37 -9.11
CA LYS A 2 -10.54 16.26 -7.97
C LYS A 2 -10.07 15.14 -7.04
N ARG A 3 -9.84 15.46 -5.76
CA ARG A 3 -9.48 14.47 -4.73
C ARG A 3 -10.69 13.58 -4.47
N ILE A 4 -10.57 12.28 -4.73
CA ILE A 4 -11.61 11.31 -4.41
C ILE A 4 -11.48 10.95 -2.93
N ILE A 5 -12.57 11.08 -2.19
CA ILE A 5 -12.63 10.72 -0.77
C ILE A 5 -13.37 9.39 -0.65
N TYR A 6 -12.77 8.45 0.05
CA TYR A 6 -13.32 7.15 0.37
C TYR A 6 -13.73 7.11 1.84
N THR A 7 -14.70 6.27 2.15
CA THR A 7 -15.18 6.03 3.52
C THR A 7 -15.09 4.55 3.80
N THR A 8 -14.55 4.18 4.96
CA THR A 8 -14.59 2.78 5.39
C THR A 8 -16.05 2.38 5.65
N PRO A 9 -16.60 1.38 4.93
CA PRO A 9 -18.01 1.01 5.06
C PRO A 9 -18.41 0.69 6.51
N GLY A 10 -19.60 1.13 6.92
CA GLY A 10 -20.07 0.97 8.30
C GLY A 10 -19.44 1.92 9.33
N THR A 11 -18.61 2.87 8.88
CA THR A 11 -17.99 3.91 9.70
C THR A 11 -18.17 5.30 9.08
N ARG A 12 -17.83 6.35 9.83
CA ARG A 12 -17.72 7.74 9.34
C ARG A 12 -16.27 8.14 9.03
N VAL A 13 -15.34 7.19 9.05
CA VAL A 13 -13.91 7.49 8.88
C VAL A 13 -13.58 7.52 7.40
N THR A 14 -13.00 8.64 6.97
CA THR A 14 -12.65 8.91 5.57
C THR A 14 -11.15 8.92 5.36
N TRP A 15 -10.74 8.68 4.12
CA TRP A 15 -9.36 8.66 3.66
C TRP A 15 -9.35 8.84 2.13
N SER A 16 -8.20 9.20 1.57
CA SER A 16 -8.10 9.57 0.15
C SER A 16 -6.79 9.16 -0.53
N ASN A 17 -5.85 8.59 0.23
CA ASN A 17 -4.60 8.03 -0.26
C ASN A 17 -4.18 6.85 0.63
N VAL A 18 -3.10 6.14 0.26
CA VAL A 18 -2.66 4.93 0.99
C VAL A 18 -2.20 5.25 2.40
N ARG A 19 -1.54 6.41 2.59
CA ARG A 19 -1.07 6.87 3.90
C ARG A 19 -2.23 7.12 4.88
N GLU A 20 -3.27 7.82 4.42
CA GLU A 20 -4.49 8.04 5.20
C GLU A 20 -5.22 6.74 5.50
N TRP A 21 -5.27 5.81 4.55
CA TRP A 21 -5.81 4.47 4.81
C TRP A 21 -5.06 3.79 5.97
N CYS A 22 -3.73 3.86 6.00
CA CYS A 22 -2.93 3.32 7.11
C CYS A 22 -3.27 3.99 8.45
N PHE A 23 -3.38 5.32 8.47
CA PHE A 23 -3.78 6.05 9.67
C PHE A 23 -5.18 5.66 10.17
N VAL A 24 -6.13 5.45 9.25
CA VAL A 24 -7.46 4.97 9.60
C VAL A 24 -7.41 3.58 10.23
N ALA A 25 -6.63 2.65 9.68
CA ALA A 25 -6.44 1.33 10.26
C ALA A 25 -5.93 1.40 11.71
N PHE A 26 -4.90 2.21 11.99
CA PHE A 26 -4.39 2.44 13.34
C PHE A 26 -5.45 3.04 14.28
N ASN A 27 -6.21 4.02 13.80
CA ASN A 27 -7.26 4.66 14.59
C ASN A 27 -8.42 3.71 14.91
N LEU A 28 -8.78 2.81 14.00
CA LEU A 28 -9.77 1.77 14.25
C LEU A 28 -9.28 0.81 15.34
N ASP A 29 -8.02 0.38 15.28
CA ASP A 29 -7.45 -0.55 16.25
C ASP A 29 -7.39 0.00 17.68
N ARG A 30 -7.07 1.30 17.82
CA ARG A 30 -7.04 2.01 19.10
C ARG A 30 -8.40 2.12 19.80
N ARG A 31 -9.51 1.81 19.12
CA ARG A 31 -10.83 1.80 19.74
C ARG A 31 -10.92 0.68 20.76
N ARG A 32 -11.84 0.84 21.72
CA ARG A 32 -12.16 -0.20 22.70
C ARG A 32 -12.48 -1.52 22.00
N SER A 33 -11.90 -2.60 22.52
CA SER A 33 -12.15 -3.96 22.04
C SER A 33 -13.63 -4.28 22.04
N SER A 34 -14.17 -4.58 20.86
CA SER A 34 -15.57 -4.85 20.62
C SER A 34 -15.73 -5.59 19.29
N GLU A 35 -16.83 -6.32 19.13
CA GLU A 35 -17.18 -6.95 17.87
C GLU A 35 -17.32 -5.93 16.73
N LYS A 36 -17.85 -4.74 17.05
CA LYS A 36 -17.92 -3.63 16.09
C LYS A 36 -16.54 -3.24 15.59
N ARG A 37 -15.57 -3.04 16.50
CA ARG A 37 -14.19 -2.71 16.10
C ARG A 37 -13.61 -3.78 15.19
N ASN A 38 -13.79 -5.05 15.56
CA ASN A 38 -13.26 -6.18 14.78
C ASN A 38 -13.87 -6.20 13.37
N ARG A 39 -15.18 -5.99 13.24
CA ARG A 39 -15.88 -5.88 11.95
C ARG A 39 -15.42 -4.68 11.11
N ASP A 40 -15.25 -3.52 11.75
CA ASP A 40 -14.74 -2.31 11.11
C ASP A 40 -13.33 -2.56 10.53
N LEU A 41 -12.44 -3.24 11.28
CA LEU A 41 -11.08 -3.60 10.83
C LEU A 41 -11.10 -4.61 9.66
N THR A 42 -11.93 -5.66 9.74
CA THR A 42 -12.08 -6.64 8.65
C THR A 42 -12.56 -5.96 7.38
N THR A 43 -13.56 -5.10 7.50
CA THR A 43 -14.12 -4.35 6.36
C THR A 43 -13.07 -3.41 5.77
N HIS A 44 -12.32 -2.71 6.63
CA HIS A 44 -11.29 -1.78 6.20
C HIS A 44 -10.16 -2.46 5.42
N SER A 45 -9.77 -3.69 5.80
CA SER A 45 -8.73 -4.47 5.13
C SER A 45 -9.01 -4.70 3.62
N GLY A 46 -10.29 -4.69 3.23
CA GLY A 46 -10.74 -5.00 1.88
C GLY A 46 -11.23 -3.80 1.06
N CYS A 47 -11.20 -2.58 1.60
CA CYS A 47 -11.87 -1.44 0.97
C CYS A 47 -10.95 -0.49 0.20
N MET A 48 -9.66 -0.80 0.03
CA MET A 48 -8.72 0.03 -0.73
C MET A 48 -8.87 -0.19 -2.26
N PRO A 49 -9.21 0.83 -3.06
CA PRO A 49 -9.26 0.72 -4.51
C PRO A 49 -7.88 0.41 -5.10
N LEU A 50 -7.85 -0.51 -6.07
CA LEU A 50 -6.62 -0.84 -6.78
C LEU A 50 -6.07 0.35 -7.57
N SER A 51 -6.94 1.21 -8.12
CA SER A 51 -6.53 2.42 -8.83
C SER A 51 -5.75 3.39 -7.94
N MET A 52 -6.09 3.49 -6.65
CA MET A 52 -5.33 4.29 -5.69
C MET A 52 -3.93 3.72 -5.49
N ILE A 53 -3.81 2.40 -5.34
CA ILE A 53 -2.51 1.73 -5.17
C ILE A 53 -1.64 1.94 -6.40
N TYR A 54 -2.19 1.80 -7.61
CA TYR A 54 -1.44 2.00 -8.84
C TYR A 54 -1.00 3.44 -9.06
N ALA A 55 -1.76 4.42 -8.57
CA ALA A 55 -1.41 5.84 -8.65
C ALA A 55 -0.47 6.32 -7.54
N GLU A 56 -0.31 5.55 -6.46
CA GLU A 56 0.49 5.95 -5.30
C GLU A 56 1.98 6.06 -5.66
N THR A 57 2.64 7.11 -5.22
CA THR A 57 4.08 7.36 -5.45
C THR A 57 4.90 7.24 -4.18
N ASP A 58 4.25 7.26 -3.02
CA ASP A 58 4.89 7.15 -1.72
C ASP A 58 5.21 5.69 -1.37
N LEU A 59 6.47 5.30 -1.55
CA LEU A 59 6.94 3.95 -1.22
C LEU A 59 6.75 3.61 0.26
N GLU A 60 6.97 4.58 1.16
CA GLU A 60 6.82 4.38 2.60
C GLU A 60 5.36 4.05 2.95
N ALA A 61 4.40 4.73 2.33
CA ALA A 61 2.98 4.43 2.51
C ALA A 61 2.61 3.02 2.01
N ILE A 62 3.14 2.60 0.84
CA ILE A 62 2.94 1.25 0.31
C ILE A 62 3.51 0.20 1.27
N GLU A 63 4.73 0.39 1.76
CA GLU A 63 5.38 -0.56 2.67
C GLU A 63 4.68 -0.61 4.03
N THR A 64 4.20 0.53 4.52
CA THR A 64 3.39 0.61 5.75
C THR A 64 2.07 -0.16 5.59
N ALA A 65 1.37 -0.01 4.47
CA ALA A 65 0.15 -0.77 4.19
C ALA A 65 0.42 -2.28 4.14
N MET A 66 1.52 -2.69 3.49
CA MET A 66 1.94 -4.09 3.46
C MET A 66 2.28 -4.64 4.85
N TYR A 67 2.95 -3.84 5.69
CA TYR A 67 3.28 -4.20 7.06
C TYR A 67 2.00 -4.41 7.88
N LEU A 68 1.06 -3.46 7.82
CA LEU A 68 -0.23 -3.53 8.51
C LEU A 68 -1.04 -4.78 8.12
N LEU A 69 -1.10 -5.13 6.84
CA LEU A 69 -1.82 -6.31 6.38
C LEU A 69 -1.12 -7.63 6.76
N LYS A 70 0.17 -7.60 7.13
CA LYS A 70 0.93 -8.79 7.51
C LYS A 70 1.06 -8.97 9.02
N TYR A 71 1.25 -7.88 9.75
CA TYR A 71 1.61 -7.86 11.17
C TYR A 71 0.72 -6.97 12.02
N GLY A 72 -0.25 -6.29 11.42
CA GLY A 72 -1.17 -5.42 12.14
C GLY A 72 -2.20 -6.20 12.97
N PRO A 73 -3.29 -5.54 13.36
CA PRO A 73 -4.35 -6.14 14.18
C PRO A 73 -4.91 -7.42 13.55
N SER A 74 -5.28 -8.41 14.36
CA SER A 74 -5.74 -9.73 13.89
C SER A 74 -6.90 -9.65 12.89
N TYR A 75 -7.79 -8.67 13.05
CA TYR A 75 -8.96 -8.48 12.18
C TYR A 75 -8.68 -7.63 10.94
N LEU A 76 -7.52 -6.98 10.86
CA LEU A 76 -7.01 -6.30 9.66
C LEU A 76 -6.12 -7.22 8.83
N CYS A 77 -5.43 -8.15 9.49
CA CYS A 77 -4.44 -9.03 8.90
C CYS A 77 -4.99 -9.88 7.76
N ARG A 78 -4.08 -10.22 6.85
CA ARG A 78 -4.31 -11.10 5.72
C ARG A 78 -4.99 -12.40 6.15
N PRO A 79 -6.00 -12.88 5.39
CA PRO A 79 -6.60 -14.18 5.63
C PRO A 79 -5.56 -15.32 5.60
N THR A 80 -5.83 -16.35 6.39
CA THR A 80 -5.07 -17.60 6.41
C THR A 80 -5.02 -18.24 5.02
N ARG A 81 -4.00 -19.08 4.76
CA ARG A 81 -3.70 -19.59 3.40
C ARG A 81 -4.91 -20.20 2.68
N GLY A 82 -5.80 -20.88 3.40
CA GLY A 82 -7.02 -21.50 2.86
C GLY A 82 -8.14 -20.52 2.47
N ASN A 83 -8.17 -19.32 3.04
CA ASN A 83 -9.26 -18.34 2.83
C ASN A 83 -8.89 -17.21 1.86
N ARG A 84 -7.72 -17.28 1.22
CA ARG A 84 -7.19 -16.18 0.39
C ARG A 84 -7.93 -15.99 -0.93
N ALA A 85 -8.41 -17.07 -1.56
CA ALA A 85 -8.94 -16.99 -2.92
C ALA A 85 -10.16 -16.06 -3.05
N ALA A 86 -11.03 -16.05 -2.04
CA ALA A 86 -12.25 -15.24 -2.05
C ALA A 86 -12.17 -13.94 -1.22
N HIS A 87 -11.05 -13.68 -0.55
CA HIS A 87 -10.98 -12.56 0.38
C HIS A 87 -10.64 -11.23 -0.33
N PRO A 88 -11.37 -10.14 -0.04
CA PRO A 88 -11.21 -8.85 -0.74
C PRO A 88 -9.83 -8.20 -0.56
N SER A 89 -9.11 -8.52 0.52
CA SER A 89 -7.74 -7.99 0.73
C SER A 89 -6.66 -8.67 -0.11
N THR A 90 -6.93 -9.84 -0.73
CA THR A 90 -5.96 -10.55 -1.58
C THR A 90 -5.51 -9.73 -2.78
N PRO A 91 -6.41 -9.20 -3.64
CA PRO A 91 -6.00 -8.35 -4.77
C PRO A 91 -5.27 -7.08 -4.32
N ILE A 92 -5.64 -6.51 -3.17
CA ILE A 92 -4.95 -5.34 -2.57
C ILE A 92 -3.50 -5.69 -2.23
N ILE A 93 -3.25 -6.81 -1.56
CA ILE A 93 -1.90 -7.25 -1.18
C ILE A 93 -1.02 -7.49 -2.42
N VAL A 94 -1.59 -8.06 -3.49
CA VAL A 94 -0.87 -8.28 -4.75
C VAL A 94 -0.53 -6.94 -5.40
N ALA A 95 -1.49 -6.02 -5.49
CA ALA A 95 -1.27 -4.69 -6.06
C ALA A 95 -0.21 -3.90 -5.29
N LEU A 96 -0.24 -3.91 -3.95
CA LEU A 96 0.77 -3.24 -3.12
C LEU A 96 2.19 -3.76 -3.39
N ARG A 97 2.36 -5.10 -3.48
CA ARG A 97 3.66 -5.70 -3.80
C ARG A 97 4.16 -5.30 -5.18
N ASN A 98 3.28 -5.34 -6.18
CA ASN A 98 3.63 -4.95 -7.54
C ASN A 98 4.04 -3.48 -7.58
N ARG A 99 3.30 -2.60 -6.88
CA ARG A 99 3.63 -1.18 -6.84
C ARG A 99 4.95 -0.90 -6.13
N ALA A 100 5.21 -1.56 -4.99
CA ALA A 100 6.49 -1.45 -4.30
C ALA A 100 7.67 -1.86 -5.20
N ALA A 101 7.51 -2.95 -5.97
CA ALA A 101 8.54 -3.39 -6.91
C ALA A 101 8.80 -2.37 -8.03
N VAL A 102 7.76 -1.71 -8.54
CA VAL A 102 7.90 -0.63 -9.52
C VAL A 102 8.62 0.57 -8.92
N LEU A 103 8.18 1.07 -7.76
CA LEU A 103 8.77 2.24 -7.10
C LEU A 103 10.24 2.02 -6.74
N LYS A 104 10.60 0.82 -6.26
CA LYS A 104 12.01 0.47 -5.99
C LYS A 104 12.86 0.50 -7.25
N ARG A 105 12.37 -0.07 -8.36
CA ARG A 105 13.07 -0.01 -9.64
C ARG A 105 13.23 1.43 -10.14
N GLU A 106 12.19 2.25 -10.02
CA GLU A 106 12.25 3.68 -10.40
C GLU A 106 13.31 4.43 -9.58
N ALA A 107 13.42 4.15 -8.27
CA ALA A 107 14.44 4.73 -7.41
C ALA A 107 15.87 4.23 -7.74
N ASP A 108 16.01 2.96 -8.11
CA ASP A 108 17.29 2.35 -8.51
C ASP A 108 17.76 2.81 -9.91
N THR A 109 16.84 3.40 -10.71
CA THR A 109 17.17 3.91 -12.04
C THR A 109 17.90 5.25 -11.91
N VAL A 110 19.18 5.19 -11.51
CA VAL A 110 20.11 6.33 -11.63
C VAL A 110 20.07 6.81 -13.09
N PRO A 111 19.91 8.12 -13.37
CA PRO A 111 19.98 8.61 -14.73
C PRO A 111 21.29 8.14 -15.35
N LYS A 112 21.24 7.56 -16.55
CA LYS A 112 22.45 7.34 -17.35
C LYS A 112 23.05 8.72 -17.66
N GLY A 113 23.88 9.24 -16.75
CA GLY A 113 24.61 10.47 -16.98
C GLY A 113 25.55 10.30 -18.16
N ASP A 114 25.78 11.38 -18.89
CA ASP A 114 26.64 11.49 -20.09
C ASP A 114 28.11 11.05 -19.91
N ASN A 115 28.47 10.49 -18.76
CA ASN A 115 29.83 10.11 -18.40
C ASN A 115 30.29 8.77 -19.01
N TRP A 116 29.39 7.95 -19.57
CA TRP A 116 29.78 6.68 -20.19
C TRP A 116 30.50 6.85 -21.53
N LEU A 117 30.30 7.97 -22.24
CA LEU A 117 30.97 8.27 -23.51
C LEU A 117 32.38 8.88 -23.33
N LYS A 118 32.71 9.45 -22.17
CA LYS A 118 34.01 10.10 -21.95
C LYS A 118 35.14 9.13 -21.53
N ALA A 119 34.80 7.93 -21.05
CA ALA A 119 35.78 6.94 -20.60
C ALA A 119 36.50 6.20 -21.74
N ASN A 120 35.97 6.19 -22.96
CA ASN A 120 36.51 5.41 -24.09
C ASN A 120 37.36 6.20 -25.10
N VAL A 121 37.65 7.49 -24.86
CA VAL A 121 38.37 8.35 -25.84
C VAL A 121 39.87 8.52 -25.52
N LYS A 122 40.38 8.02 -24.39
CA LYS A 122 41.78 8.30 -23.96
C LYS A 122 42.83 7.20 -24.20
N ASN A 123 42.56 6.17 -24.99
CA ASN A 123 43.56 5.12 -25.30
C ASN A 123 43.82 4.93 -26.81
N ARG A 124 44.02 6.03 -27.54
CA ARG A 124 44.67 6.01 -28.86
C ARG A 124 45.52 7.27 -29.04
N SER A 125 46.77 7.19 -28.60
CA SER A 125 47.88 8.08 -29.01
C SER A 125 49.16 7.27 -28.90
#